data_AF-A0A3A1V6B2-F1
#
_entry.id   AF-A0A3A1V6B2-F1
#
_cell.length_a   1.000
_cell.length_b   1.000
_cell.length_c   1.000
_cell.angle_alpha   90.00
_cell.angle_beta   90.00
_cell.angle_gamma   90.00
#
_symmetry.space_group_name_H-M   'P 1'
#
loop_
_entity.id
_entity.type
_entity.pdbx_description
1 polymer ?
#
loop_
_entity_poly.entity_id
_entity_poly.type
_entity_poly.pdbx_seq_one_letter_code
_entity_poly.pdbx_strand_id
1 'polypeptide(L)'
;MQRYFVAPEQIKDGVVTITGEDAHHAARVMRMKPEDRFIACDGQGRTALAAVVEASPQEVRAEVLELLPLDSEPRWSVTIAQSLPKGDKMELVIQKGTEIGAAAFLPFESERMVVQYDGKKEAKRLERWGKIAKEAAEQAHRQRIPELKTLHSWKQLLAAVKEYDLALFCYEREGKDAHGRGIGDVVRKWKMDNAGKADTRANILLIVGSEGGFTEREAEEAEAAGAQLAGLGKRILRTETAGLVGLTCLLYESGEMGGA
;
A
#
# COMPACT_ATOMS: atom_id res chain seq x y z
N MET A 1 13.31 0.05 17.53
CA MET A 1 14.63 -0.16 16.88
C MET A 1 14.52 0.37 15.46
N GLN A 2 15.53 1.09 14.97
CA GLN A 2 15.48 1.71 13.65
C GLN A 2 15.44 0.65 12.54
N ARG A 3 14.67 0.92 11.47
CA ARG A 3 14.65 0.11 10.24
C ARG A 3 15.25 0.89 9.09
N TYR A 4 15.95 0.18 8.21
CA TYR A 4 16.45 0.69 6.94
C TYR A 4 16.09 -0.27 5.83
N PHE A 5 15.48 0.24 4.77
CA PHE A 5 15.29 -0.53 3.54
C PHE A 5 16.52 -0.41 2.65
N VAL A 6 17.14 -1.54 2.35
CA VAL A 6 18.36 -1.66 1.54
C VAL A 6 18.11 -2.53 0.32
N ALA A 7 18.96 -2.42 -0.70
CA ALA A 7 18.92 -3.32 -1.84
C ALA A 7 19.35 -4.75 -1.43
N PRO A 8 18.87 -5.80 -2.11
CA PRO A 8 19.23 -7.19 -1.83
C PRO A 8 20.74 -7.46 -1.79
N GLU A 9 21.52 -6.77 -2.62
CA GLU A 9 22.96 -6.90 -2.74
C GLU A 9 23.71 -6.28 -1.55
N GLN A 10 23.04 -5.41 -0.80
CA GLN A 10 23.58 -4.76 0.40
C GLN A 10 23.47 -5.65 1.64
N ILE A 11 22.75 -6.77 1.57
CA ILE A 11 22.75 -7.83 2.60
C ILE A 11 23.41 -9.07 1.99
N LYS A 12 24.71 -9.23 2.24
CA LYS A 12 25.52 -10.28 1.61
C LYS A 12 26.59 -10.80 2.56
N ASP A 13 26.82 -12.10 2.55
CA ASP A 13 27.90 -12.78 3.29
C ASP A 13 27.96 -12.41 4.79
N GLY A 14 26.79 -12.25 5.42
CA GLY A 14 26.67 -11.89 6.84
C GLY A 14 26.91 -10.42 7.16
N VAL A 15 26.97 -9.54 6.15
CA VAL A 15 27.22 -8.10 6.30
C VAL A 15 26.07 -7.30 5.69
N VAL A 16 25.73 -6.19 6.34
CA VAL A 16 24.83 -5.15 5.84
C VAL A 16 25.65 -3.88 5.55
N THR A 17 25.56 -3.36 4.34
CA THR A 17 26.21 -2.11 3.93
C THR A 17 25.16 -1.07 3.53
N ILE A 18 24.97 -0.03 4.34
CA ILE A 18 24.07 1.09 4.04
C ILE A 18 24.88 2.23 3.42
N THR A 19 24.36 2.83 2.35
CA THR A 19 24.99 3.97 1.64
C THR A 19 23.97 5.09 1.37
N GLY A 20 24.45 6.27 0.99
CA GLY A 20 23.57 7.36 0.52
C GLY A 20 22.76 8.04 1.63
N GLU A 21 21.50 8.38 1.35
CA GLU A 21 20.63 9.11 2.30
C GLU A 21 20.47 8.36 3.63
N ASP A 22 20.36 7.03 3.60
CA ASP A 22 20.19 6.21 4.80
C ASP A 22 21.44 6.15 5.67
N ALA A 23 22.63 6.11 5.05
CA ALA A 23 23.90 6.17 5.78
C ALA A 23 24.07 7.52 6.48
N HIS A 24 23.73 8.60 5.76
CA HIS A 24 23.71 9.93 6.35
C HIS A 24 22.71 10.01 7.51
N HIS A 25 21.50 9.46 7.35
CA HIS A 25 20.49 9.39 8.40
C HIS A 25 21.01 8.62 9.63
N ALA A 26 21.56 7.42 9.44
CA ALA A 26 22.14 6.60 10.50
C ALA A 26 23.27 7.31 11.26
N ALA A 27 24.24 7.87 10.54
CA ALA A 27 25.44 8.44 11.15
C ALA A 27 25.24 9.85 11.73
N ARG A 28 24.41 10.70 11.11
CA ARG A 28 24.25 12.12 11.51
C ARG A 28 23.00 12.38 12.34
N VAL A 29 21.89 11.75 11.98
CA VAL A 29 20.59 11.98 12.63
C VAL A 29 20.43 11.03 13.81
N MET A 30 20.55 9.73 13.56
CA MET A 30 20.49 8.71 14.61
C MET A 30 21.78 8.63 15.43
N ARG A 31 22.90 9.13 14.89
CA ARG A 31 24.23 9.17 15.53
C ARG A 31 24.70 7.79 15.99
N MET A 32 24.45 6.79 15.15
CA MET A 32 24.80 5.39 15.44
C MET A 32 26.30 5.24 15.66
N LYS A 33 26.65 4.37 16.61
CA LYS A 33 27.99 3.99 17.02
C LYS A 33 28.20 2.50 16.82
N PRO A 34 29.45 2.01 16.84
CA PRO A 34 29.73 0.58 16.92
C PRO A 34 28.92 -0.06 18.05
N GLU A 35 28.45 -1.29 17.82
CA GLU A 35 27.53 -2.08 18.67
C GLU A 35 26.05 -1.65 18.65
N ASP A 36 25.70 -0.47 18.14
CA ASP A 36 24.29 -0.08 17.99
C ASP A 36 23.58 -1.02 17.01
N ARG A 37 22.31 -1.33 17.31
CA ARG A 37 21.52 -2.29 16.55
C ARG A 37 20.43 -1.63 15.71
N PHE A 38 20.24 -2.16 14.51
CA PHE A 38 19.15 -1.78 13.63
C PHE A 38 18.64 -3.01 12.85
N ILE A 39 17.50 -2.84 12.20
CA ILE A 39 16.90 -3.84 11.33
C ILE A 39 17.12 -3.43 9.87
N ALA A 40 17.72 -4.30 9.08
CA ALA A 40 17.85 -4.14 7.63
C ALA A 40 16.76 -4.96 6.92
N CYS A 41 16.00 -4.32 6.05
CA CYS A 41 14.98 -4.99 5.23
C CYS A 41 15.39 -4.89 3.76
N ASP A 42 15.47 -6.01 3.03
CA ASP A 42 15.81 -5.98 1.60
C ASP A 42 14.63 -5.72 0.66
N GLY A 43 13.42 -5.57 1.24
CA GLY A 43 12.17 -5.40 0.50
C GLY A 43 11.69 -6.64 -0.27
N GLN A 44 12.49 -7.71 -0.34
CA GLN A 44 12.16 -8.96 -1.03
C GLN A 44 11.84 -10.12 -0.08
N GLY A 45 11.95 -9.88 1.23
CA GLY A 45 11.57 -10.83 2.25
C GLY A 45 12.70 -11.25 3.18
N ARG A 46 13.90 -10.70 3.03
CA ARG A 46 14.97 -10.87 4.01
C ARG A 46 14.99 -9.67 4.93
N THR A 47 14.83 -9.96 6.22
CA THR A 47 14.95 -8.98 7.29
C THR A 47 16.03 -9.47 8.23
N ALA A 48 16.97 -8.61 8.59
CA ALA A 48 18.11 -8.95 9.42
C ALA A 48 18.26 -7.98 10.58
N LEU A 49 18.45 -8.51 11.79
CA LEU A 49 18.99 -7.74 12.90
C LEU A 49 20.49 -7.59 12.69
N ALA A 50 20.98 -6.36 12.64
CA ALA A 50 22.39 -6.07 12.41
C ALA A 50 22.97 -5.19 13.52
N ALA A 51 24.25 -5.38 13.82
CA ALA A 51 25.02 -4.54 14.73
C ALA A 51 26.06 -3.73 13.95
N VAL A 52 26.10 -2.43 14.18
CA VAL A 52 27.03 -1.50 13.53
C VAL A 52 28.47 -1.87 13.91
N VAL A 53 29.32 -2.00 12.90
CA VAL A 53 30.78 -2.12 13.06
C VAL A 53 31.43 -0.75 12.87
N GLU A 54 31.02 -0.04 11.83
CA GLU A 54 31.52 1.29 11.49
C GLU A 54 30.38 2.14 10.93
N ALA A 55 30.33 3.41 11.34
CA ALA A 55 29.34 4.37 10.85
C ALA A 55 30.00 5.67 10.40
N SER A 56 29.87 5.98 9.12
CA SER A 56 30.24 7.27 8.53
C SER A 56 29.04 7.86 7.77
N PRO A 57 29.01 9.17 7.49
CA PRO A 57 27.95 9.77 6.69
C PRO A 57 27.84 9.23 5.25
N GLN A 58 28.89 8.58 4.74
CA GLN A 58 28.94 8.01 3.39
C GLN A 58 28.49 6.55 3.38
N GLU A 59 28.90 5.79 4.39
CA GLU A 59 28.70 4.35 4.48
C GLU A 59 28.59 3.90 5.94
N VAL A 60 27.64 3.03 6.23
CA VAL A 60 27.53 2.30 7.49
C VAL A 60 27.66 0.81 7.21
N ARG A 61 28.61 0.16 7.90
CA ARG A 61 28.82 -1.29 7.84
C ARG A 61 28.35 -1.93 9.13
N ALA A 62 27.65 -3.04 9.00
CA ALA A 62 27.11 -3.79 10.12
C ALA A 62 27.18 -5.30 9.88
N GLU A 63 27.32 -6.07 10.95
CA GLU A 63 27.28 -7.53 10.91
C GLU A 63 25.86 -8.02 11.18
N VAL A 64 25.41 -9.01 10.40
CA VAL A 64 24.13 -9.69 10.61
C VAL A 64 24.25 -10.57 11.85
N LEU A 65 23.44 -10.25 12.86
CA LEU A 65 23.32 -11.05 14.08
C LEU A 65 22.30 -12.18 13.91
N GLU A 66 21.17 -11.88 13.28
CA GLU A 66 20.03 -12.79 13.16
C GLU A 66 19.20 -12.44 11.93
N LEU A 67 18.65 -13.47 11.26
CA LEU A 67 17.61 -13.29 10.25
C LEU A 67 16.24 -13.36 10.93
N LEU A 68 15.43 -12.33 10.75
CA LEU A 68 14.10 -12.22 11.34
C LEU A 68 13.04 -12.83 10.40
N PRO A 69 11.98 -13.46 10.96
CA PRO A 69 10.88 -14.00 10.17
C PRO A 69 10.09 -12.89 9.47
N LEU A 70 9.35 -13.26 8.41
CA LEU A 70 8.39 -12.37 7.74
C LEU A 70 7.01 -12.50 8.41
N ASP A 71 6.72 -11.65 9.38
CA ASP A 71 5.55 -11.75 10.25
C ASP A 71 4.65 -10.51 10.28
N SER A 72 5.08 -9.38 9.71
CA SER A 72 4.34 -8.11 9.81
C SER A 72 3.51 -7.75 8.57
N GLU A 73 3.55 -8.58 7.51
CA GLU A 73 2.83 -8.30 6.26
C GLU A 73 1.48 -9.05 6.20
N PRO A 74 0.39 -8.38 5.82
CA PRO A 74 -0.91 -9.04 5.67
C PRO A 74 -0.89 -10.16 4.61
N ARG A 75 -1.58 -11.25 4.90
CA ARG A 75 -1.92 -12.35 3.99
C ARG A 75 -2.79 -11.86 2.84
N TRP A 76 -3.73 -10.97 3.12
CA TRP A 76 -4.50 -10.30 2.06
C TRP A 76 -3.68 -9.15 1.47
N SER A 77 -3.27 -9.32 0.22
CA SER A 77 -2.54 -8.32 -0.55
C SER A 77 -3.53 -7.33 -1.16
N VAL A 78 -3.71 -6.17 -0.52
CA VAL A 78 -4.66 -5.15 -0.98
C VAL A 78 -3.94 -4.04 -1.73
N THR A 79 -4.30 -3.84 -3.00
CA THR A 79 -3.91 -2.68 -3.80
C THR A 79 -4.99 -1.61 -3.71
N ILE A 80 -4.62 -0.40 -3.28
CA ILE A 80 -5.53 0.76 -3.32
C ILE A 80 -5.40 1.41 -4.71
N ALA A 81 -6.40 1.20 -5.55
CA ALA A 81 -6.57 1.97 -6.77
C ALA A 81 -7.26 3.30 -6.43
N GLN A 82 -6.52 4.39 -6.53
CA GLN A 82 -6.98 5.72 -6.11
C GLN A 82 -7.05 6.65 -7.32
N SER A 83 -8.25 7.13 -7.65
CA SER A 83 -8.39 8.22 -8.63
C SER A 83 -7.72 9.45 -8.05
N LEU A 84 -6.87 10.11 -8.84
CA LEU A 84 -5.98 11.18 -8.37
C LEU A 84 -6.76 12.29 -7.64
N PRO A 85 -6.60 12.43 -6.31
CA PRO A 85 -7.28 13.45 -5.52
C PRO A 85 -6.53 14.79 -5.62
N LYS A 86 -7.19 15.90 -5.25
CA LYS A 86 -6.53 17.21 -5.22
C LYS A 86 -5.48 17.31 -4.11
N GLY A 87 -4.44 18.11 -4.37
CA GLY A 87 -3.46 18.50 -3.36
C GLY A 87 -2.59 17.34 -2.88
N ASP A 88 -2.39 17.26 -1.57
CA ASP A 88 -1.54 16.30 -0.85
C ASP A 88 -2.31 15.06 -0.38
N LYS A 89 -3.59 14.92 -0.71
CA LYS A 89 -4.42 13.80 -0.25
C LYS A 89 -3.89 12.43 -0.67
N MET A 90 -3.29 12.32 -1.85
CA MET A 90 -2.67 11.06 -2.29
C MET A 90 -1.49 10.69 -1.39
N GLU A 91 -0.74 11.67 -0.90
CA GLU A 91 0.36 11.46 0.04
C GLU A 91 -0.15 10.93 1.38
N LEU A 92 -1.29 11.43 1.87
CA LEU A 92 -1.96 10.90 3.05
C LEU A 92 -2.42 9.45 2.84
N VAL A 93 -3.04 9.14 1.69
CA VAL A 93 -3.46 7.78 1.34
C VAL A 93 -2.27 6.84 1.31
N ILE A 94 -1.14 7.27 0.73
CA ILE A 94 0.09 6.47 0.68
C ILE A 94 0.67 6.26 2.08
N GLN A 95 0.84 7.35 2.85
CA GLN A 95 1.39 7.27 4.20
C GLN A 95 0.55 6.35 5.09
N LYS A 96 -0.75 6.65 5.21
CA LYS A 96 -1.64 5.92 6.12
C LYS A 96 -2.03 4.55 5.60
N GLY A 97 -2.17 4.38 4.28
CA GLY A 97 -2.37 3.07 3.68
C GLY A 97 -1.15 2.17 3.90
N THR A 98 0.06 2.73 3.86
CA THR A 98 1.29 1.98 4.15
C THR A 98 1.30 1.53 5.60
N GLU A 99 0.98 2.43 6.54
CA GLU A 99 0.87 2.12 7.98
C GLU A 99 -0.15 1.01 8.26
N ILE A 100 -1.30 1.04 7.57
CA ILE A 100 -2.38 0.07 7.77
C ILE A 100 -2.04 -1.30 7.14
N GLY A 101 -1.20 -1.36 6.11
CA GLY A 101 -0.76 -2.61 5.48
C GLY A 101 -1.16 -2.78 4.01
N ALA A 102 -1.41 -1.70 3.26
CA ALA A 102 -1.58 -1.75 1.81
C ALA A 102 -0.37 -2.44 1.15
N ALA A 103 -0.61 -3.30 0.17
CA ALA A 103 0.46 -3.95 -0.59
C ALA A 103 0.96 -3.09 -1.75
N ALA A 104 0.08 -2.28 -2.35
CA ALA A 104 0.41 -1.39 -3.44
C ALA A 104 -0.56 -0.22 -3.55
N PHE A 105 -0.14 0.82 -4.26
CA PHE A 105 -0.97 1.96 -4.66
C PHE A 105 -0.97 2.09 -6.18
N LEU A 106 -2.17 2.19 -6.75
CA LEU A 106 -2.41 2.32 -8.18
C LEU A 106 -3.13 3.65 -8.44
N PRO A 107 -2.43 4.73 -8.76
CA PRO A 107 -3.06 5.96 -9.18
C PRO A 107 -3.77 5.74 -10.53
N PHE A 108 -4.96 6.29 -10.72
CA PHE A 108 -5.63 6.24 -12.03
C PHE A 108 -6.43 7.50 -12.36
N GLU A 109 -6.81 7.63 -13.63
CA GLU A 109 -7.66 8.71 -14.14
C GLU A 109 -9.12 8.28 -14.17
N SER A 110 -9.99 9.07 -13.52
CA SER A 110 -11.45 8.92 -13.60
C SER A 110 -12.07 10.17 -14.21
N GLU A 111 -13.28 10.03 -14.75
CA GLU A 111 -13.99 11.08 -15.48
C GLU A 111 -14.23 12.34 -14.65
N ARG A 112 -14.56 12.17 -13.37
CA ARG A 112 -14.82 13.29 -12.45
C ARG A 112 -13.57 13.78 -11.70
N MET A 113 -12.38 13.30 -12.07
CA MET A 113 -11.16 13.85 -11.52
C MET A 113 -10.94 15.27 -12.03
N VAL A 114 -10.43 16.09 -11.13
CA VAL A 114 -10.31 17.55 -11.25
C VAL A 114 -8.86 17.99 -11.30
N VAL A 115 -7.94 17.06 -11.09
CA VAL A 115 -6.50 17.26 -11.21
C VAL A 115 -6.12 17.16 -12.68
N GLN A 116 -5.36 18.11 -13.18
CA GLN A 116 -4.72 17.97 -14.48
C GLN A 116 -3.41 17.22 -14.32
N TYR A 117 -3.32 16.04 -14.93
CA TYR A 117 -2.11 15.24 -14.91
C TYR A 117 -1.07 15.79 -15.90
N ASP A 118 0.17 15.93 -15.43
CA ASP A 118 1.31 16.29 -16.25
C ASP A 118 2.29 15.12 -16.24
N GLY A 119 2.27 14.32 -17.31
CA GLY A 119 3.13 13.14 -17.45
C GLY A 119 4.62 13.45 -17.36
N LYS A 120 5.06 14.69 -17.64
CA LYS A 120 6.47 15.07 -17.47
C LYS A 120 6.90 15.09 -16.01
N LYS A 121 5.95 15.17 -15.07
CA LYS A 121 6.19 15.20 -13.63
C LYS A 121 5.95 13.85 -12.95
N GLU A 122 5.60 12.80 -13.71
CA GLU A 122 5.31 11.47 -13.16
C GLU A 122 6.48 10.93 -12.34
N ALA A 123 7.68 10.88 -12.93
CA ALA A 123 8.85 10.33 -12.28
C ALA A 123 9.17 11.04 -10.94
N LYS A 124 9.14 12.38 -10.93
CA LYS A 124 9.37 13.17 -9.71
C LYS A 124 8.29 12.94 -8.65
N ARG A 125 7.05 12.70 -9.07
CA ARG A 125 5.94 12.41 -8.16
C ARG A 125 6.08 11.02 -7.56
N LEU A 126 6.34 10.01 -8.39
CA LEU A 126 6.59 8.64 -7.93
C LEU A 126 7.79 8.58 -6.99
N GLU A 127 8.85 9.34 -7.26
CA GLU A 127 10.01 9.48 -6.36
C GLU A 127 9.58 10.03 -4.99
N ARG A 128 8.85 11.15 -4.96
CA ARG A 128 8.34 11.74 -3.72
C ARG A 128 7.44 10.78 -2.95
N TRP A 129 6.51 10.14 -3.64
CA TRP A 129 5.60 9.15 -3.06
C TRP A 129 6.35 7.93 -2.54
N GLY A 130 7.41 7.51 -3.23
CA GLY A 130 8.30 6.42 -2.82
C GLY A 130 8.99 6.73 -1.49
N LYS A 131 9.47 7.96 -1.32
CA LYS A 131 10.03 8.41 -0.03
C LYS A 131 9.00 8.34 1.09
N ILE A 132 7.77 8.81 0.85
CA ILE A 132 6.68 8.76 1.85
C ILE A 132 6.31 7.33 2.21
N ALA A 133 6.19 6.43 1.22
CA ALA A 133 5.92 5.01 1.46
C ALA A 133 7.06 4.34 2.24
N LYS A 134 8.32 4.65 1.91
CA LYS A 134 9.50 4.14 2.63
C LYS A 134 9.49 4.57 4.09
N GLU A 135 9.37 5.87 4.36
CA GLU A 135 9.35 6.42 5.72
C GLU A 135 8.19 5.85 6.55
N ALA A 136 7.00 5.73 5.94
CA ALA A 136 5.84 5.12 6.58
C ALA A 136 6.07 3.63 6.89
N ALA A 137 6.69 2.88 5.96
CA ALA A 137 7.01 1.47 6.18
C ALA A 137 8.05 1.28 7.30
N GLU A 138 9.07 2.14 7.39
CA GLU A 138 10.06 2.13 8.45
C GLU A 138 9.40 2.39 9.82
N GLN A 139 8.54 3.41 9.89
CA GLN A 139 7.81 3.79 11.11
C GLN A 139 6.80 2.71 11.53
N ALA A 140 6.07 2.13 10.58
CA ALA A 140 5.08 1.09 10.81
C ALA A 140 5.68 -0.30 11.00
N HIS A 141 7.01 -0.41 11.03
CA HIS A 141 7.71 -1.68 11.26
C HIS A 141 7.46 -2.74 10.18
N ARG A 142 7.11 -2.30 8.97
CA ARG A 142 6.91 -3.19 7.83
C ARG A 142 8.22 -3.78 7.34
N GLN A 143 8.11 -4.94 6.71
CA GLN A 143 9.25 -5.65 6.12
C GLN A 143 9.33 -5.40 4.62
N ARG A 144 8.31 -4.74 4.04
CA ARG A 144 8.25 -4.37 2.63
C ARG A 144 7.75 -2.93 2.47
N ILE A 145 8.25 -2.27 1.44
CA ILE A 145 7.68 -1.00 0.96
C ILE A 145 6.58 -1.36 -0.04
N PRO A 146 5.35 -0.82 0.11
CA PRO A 146 4.30 -1.04 -0.87
C PRO A 146 4.69 -0.55 -2.27
N GLU A 147 4.28 -1.29 -3.28
CA GLU A 147 4.57 -0.95 -4.68
C GLU A 147 3.79 0.32 -5.07
N LEU A 148 4.45 1.24 -5.76
CA LEU A 148 3.81 2.40 -6.39
C LEU A 148 3.74 2.18 -7.89
N LYS A 149 2.53 1.96 -8.41
CA LYS A 149 2.30 1.76 -9.84
C LYS A 149 2.25 3.11 -10.57
N THR A 150 2.53 3.07 -11.88
CA THR A 150 2.36 4.22 -12.77
C THR A 150 0.89 4.60 -12.92
N LEU A 151 0.63 5.82 -13.39
CA LEU A 151 -0.76 6.25 -13.62
C LEU A 151 -1.45 5.36 -14.66
N HIS A 152 -2.58 4.78 -14.29
CA HIS A 152 -3.45 4.08 -15.23
C HIS A 152 -4.52 5.01 -15.79
N SER A 153 -4.73 4.93 -17.11
CA SER A 153 -5.99 5.36 -17.70
C SER A 153 -7.14 4.48 -17.20
N TRP A 154 -8.37 4.97 -17.29
CA TRP A 154 -9.57 4.20 -16.96
C TRP A 154 -9.60 2.82 -17.65
N LYS A 155 -9.26 2.77 -18.93
CA LYS A 155 -9.16 1.50 -19.69
C LYS A 155 -8.14 0.53 -19.11
N GLN A 156 -6.97 1.02 -18.68
CA GLN A 156 -5.94 0.18 -18.05
C GLN A 156 -6.40 -0.32 -16.68
N LEU A 157 -7.11 0.51 -15.91
CA LEU A 157 -7.71 0.06 -14.64
C LEU A 157 -8.70 -1.08 -14.87
N LEU A 158 -9.63 -0.94 -15.82
CA LEU A 158 -10.62 -1.99 -16.12
C LEU A 158 -9.96 -3.28 -16.59
N ALA A 159 -8.87 -3.20 -17.35
CA ALA A 159 -8.10 -4.38 -17.74
C ALA A 159 -7.47 -5.08 -16.52
N ALA A 160 -6.90 -4.28 -15.60
CA ALA A 160 -6.25 -4.78 -14.40
C ALA A 160 -7.21 -5.46 -13.41
N VAL A 161 -8.52 -5.15 -13.43
CA VAL A 161 -9.53 -5.78 -12.56
C VAL A 161 -9.45 -7.31 -12.57
N LYS A 162 -9.16 -7.91 -13.73
CA LYS A 162 -9.10 -9.37 -13.92
C LYS A 162 -7.83 -10.02 -13.35
N GLU A 163 -6.83 -9.23 -12.97
CA GLU A 163 -5.58 -9.70 -12.37
C GLU A 163 -5.70 -9.90 -10.85
N TYR A 164 -6.83 -9.49 -10.27
CA TYR A 164 -7.12 -9.62 -8.84
C TYR A 164 -8.19 -10.68 -8.61
N ASP A 165 -8.10 -11.32 -7.44
CA ASP A 165 -9.07 -12.33 -7.03
C ASP A 165 -10.42 -11.71 -6.66
N LEU A 166 -10.38 -10.46 -6.18
CA LEU A 166 -11.53 -9.63 -5.88
C LEU A 166 -11.19 -8.17 -6.22
N ALA A 167 -12.05 -7.51 -7.00
CA ALA A 167 -12.01 -6.06 -7.17
C ALA A 167 -13.25 -5.45 -6.55
N LEU A 168 -13.06 -4.54 -5.59
CA LEU A 168 -14.12 -3.80 -4.92
C LEU A 168 -14.14 -2.38 -5.44
N PHE A 169 -15.30 -1.97 -5.95
CA PHE A 169 -15.52 -0.63 -6.45
C PHE A 169 -16.36 0.16 -5.44
N CYS A 170 -15.70 1.08 -4.73
CA CYS A 170 -16.33 1.90 -3.70
C CYS A 170 -17.24 2.93 -4.34
N TYR A 171 -18.54 2.62 -4.36
CA TYR A 171 -19.55 3.45 -5.03
C TYR A 171 -20.85 3.48 -4.23
N GLU A 172 -21.31 4.70 -3.96
CA GLU A 172 -22.62 4.96 -3.39
C GLU A 172 -23.60 5.16 -4.55
N ARG A 173 -24.47 4.16 -4.81
CA ARG A 173 -25.57 4.34 -5.76
C ARG A 173 -26.52 5.42 -5.23
N GLU A 174 -26.78 6.46 -6.00
CA GLU A 174 -27.82 7.45 -5.70
C GLU A 174 -29.19 6.95 -6.20
N GLY A 175 -30.29 7.22 -5.47
CA GLY A 175 -31.67 6.92 -5.92
C GLY A 175 -32.46 5.96 -5.03
N LYS A 176 -33.71 5.63 -5.42
CA LYS A 176 -34.63 4.79 -4.63
C LYS A 176 -34.13 3.33 -4.44
N ASP A 177 -33.20 2.90 -5.29
CA ASP A 177 -32.55 1.58 -5.26
C ASP A 177 -31.14 1.62 -4.66
N ALA A 178 -30.80 2.68 -3.89
CA ALA A 178 -29.52 2.93 -3.21
C ALA A 178 -29.18 1.94 -2.07
N HIS A 179 -29.44 0.66 -2.27
CA HIS A 179 -29.01 -0.41 -1.38
C HIS A 179 -27.77 -1.08 -1.98
N GLY A 180 -26.71 -0.31 -2.16
CA GLY A 180 -25.38 -0.88 -2.40
C GLY A 180 -25.07 -1.87 -1.27
N ARG A 181 -24.61 -3.08 -1.61
CA ARG A 181 -24.20 -4.05 -0.59
C ARG A 181 -23.04 -3.45 0.21
N GLY A 182 -23.09 -3.58 1.54
CA GLY A 182 -21.97 -3.17 2.37
C GLY A 182 -20.73 -3.99 2.02
N ILE A 183 -19.54 -3.41 2.16
CA ILE A 183 -18.28 -4.10 1.88
C ILE A 183 -18.21 -5.49 2.56
N GLY A 184 -18.70 -5.61 3.80
CA GLY A 184 -18.75 -6.89 4.51
C GLY A 184 -19.66 -7.94 3.85
N ASP A 185 -20.80 -7.55 3.27
CA ASP A 185 -21.68 -8.49 2.56
C ASP A 185 -21.03 -9.00 1.27
N VAL A 186 -20.38 -8.10 0.53
CA VAL A 186 -19.67 -8.44 -0.70
C VAL A 186 -18.51 -9.39 -0.41
N VAL A 187 -17.70 -9.07 0.61
CA VAL A 187 -16.56 -9.89 1.01
C VAL A 187 -17.00 -11.25 1.53
N ARG A 188 -18.02 -11.31 2.41
CA ARG A 188 -18.57 -12.59 2.91
C ARG A 188 -19.06 -13.48 1.78
N LYS A 189 -19.82 -12.93 0.83
CA LYS A 189 -20.28 -13.70 -0.34
C LYS A 189 -19.09 -14.21 -1.16
N TRP A 190 -18.13 -13.35 -1.46
CA TRP A 190 -16.94 -13.74 -2.22
C TRP A 190 -16.15 -14.85 -1.53
N LYS A 191 -15.99 -14.79 -0.19
CA LYS A 191 -15.36 -15.85 0.61
C LYS A 191 -16.09 -17.18 0.48
N MET A 192 -17.42 -17.18 0.55
CA MET A 192 -18.23 -18.40 0.38
C MET A 192 -18.04 -19.02 -1.01
N ASP A 193 -18.01 -18.18 -2.05
CA ASP A 193 -17.82 -18.62 -3.43
C ASP A 193 -16.37 -19.09 -3.71
N ASN A 194 -15.40 -18.73 -2.85
CA ASN A 194 -13.97 -18.98 -3.04
C ASN A 194 -13.29 -19.58 -1.78
N ALA A 195 -14.01 -20.45 -1.07
CA ALA A 195 -13.53 -21.08 0.17
C ALA A 195 -12.15 -21.75 -0.02
N GLY A 196 -11.27 -21.61 0.98
CA GLY A 196 -9.88 -22.09 0.92
C GLY A 196 -8.89 -21.06 0.34
N LYS A 197 -9.17 -20.48 -0.83
CA LYS A 197 -8.32 -19.40 -1.38
C LYS A 197 -8.42 -18.15 -0.53
N ALA A 198 -9.64 -17.76 -0.18
CA ALA A 198 -9.90 -16.58 0.65
C ALA A 198 -9.34 -16.69 2.08
N ASP A 199 -9.14 -17.91 2.58
CA ASP A 199 -8.65 -18.17 3.94
C ASP A 199 -7.12 -18.18 4.05
N THR A 200 -6.42 -18.25 2.91
CA THR A 200 -4.96 -18.37 2.85
C THR A 200 -4.29 -17.11 2.33
N ARG A 201 -4.58 -16.72 1.07
CA ARG A 201 -4.01 -15.53 0.43
C ARG A 201 -4.97 -15.02 -0.64
N ALA A 202 -5.26 -13.73 -0.60
CA ALA A 202 -6.09 -13.07 -1.60
C ALA A 202 -5.37 -11.84 -2.14
N ASN A 203 -5.41 -11.65 -3.46
CA ASN A 203 -4.98 -10.41 -4.09
C ASN A 203 -6.22 -9.56 -4.40
N ILE A 204 -6.35 -8.39 -3.78
CA ILE A 204 -7.56 -7.58 -3.80
C ILE A 204 -7.26 -6.20 -4.36
N LEU A 205 -8.13 -5.71 -5.25
CA LEU A 205 -8.11 -4.33 -5.73
C LEU A 205 -9.23 -3.54 -5.05
N LEU A 206 -8.89 -2.46 -4.36
CA LEU A 206 -9.85 -1.53 -3.77
C LEU A 206 -9.85 -0.24 -4.59
N ILE A 207 -10.92 -0.01 -5.35
CA ILE A 207 -11.06 1.12 -6.27
C ILE A 207 -11.83 2.26 -5.60
N VAL A 208 -11.21 3.43 -5.52
CA VAL A 208 -11.72 4.62 -4.82
C VAL A 208 -11.67 5.83 -5.74
N GLY A 209 -12.79 6.54 -5.83
CA GLY A 209 -12.92 7.74 -6.66
C GLY A 209 -12.25 8.96 -6.04
N SER A 210 -12.08 10.01 -6.85
CA SER A 210 -11.65 11.33 -6.38
C SER A 210 -12.80 12.05 -5.68
N GLU A 211 -12.66 13.33 -5.35
CA GLU A 211 -13.73 14.11 -4.69
C GLU A 211 -15.02 14.19 -5.50
N GLY A 212 -14.95 14.05 -6.83
CA GLY A 212 -16.13 14.02 -7.70
C GLY A 212 -16.87 12.67 -7.69
N GLY A 213 -16.31 11.65 -7.05
CA GLY A 213 -16.80 10.28 -7.11
C GLY A 213 -16.68 9.69 -8.52
N PHE A 214 -17.61 8.81 -8.86
CA PHE A 214 -17.71 8.17 -10.17
C PHE A 214 -19.02 8.52 -10.86
N THR A 215 -19.05 8.43 -12.19
CA THR A 215 -20.30 8.42 -12.94
C THR A 215 -21.00 7.06 -12.83
N GLU A 216 -22.30 7.03 -13.13
CA GLU A 216 -23.05 5.77 -13.24
C GLU A 216 -22.45 4.86 -14.32
N ARG A 217 -22.05 5.46 -15.47
CA ARG A 217 -21.33 4.74 -16.54
C ARG A 217 -20.04 4.09 -16.04
N GLU A 218 -19.21 4.80 -15.26
CA GLU A 218 -17.98 4.22 -14.69
C GLU A 218 -18.30 3.04 -13.76
N ALA A 219 -19.37 3.12 -12.96
CA ALA A 219 -19.79 2.00 -12.12
C ALA A 219 -20.24 0.80 -12.96
N GLU A 220 -21.04 1.01 -14.01
CA GLU A 220 -21.48 -0.05 -14.93
C GLU A 220 -20.32 -0.70 -15.68
N GLU A 221 -19.36 0.09 -16.16
CA GLU A 221 -18.16 -0.41 -16.86
C GLU A 221 -17.26 -1.22 -15.92
N ALA A 222 -17.11 -0.79 -14.66
CA ALA A 222 -16.38 -1.53 -13.63
C ALA A 222 -17.07 -2.86 -13.29
N GLU A 223 -18.39 -2.87 -13.13
CA GLU A 223 -19.17 -4.11 -12.93
C GLU A 223 -19.01 -5.06 -14.13
N ALA A 224 -19.12 -4.55 -15.36
CA ALA A 224 -18.93 -5.32 -16.58
C ALA A 224 -17.51 -5.90 -16.71
N ALA A 225 -16.50 -5.22 -16.16
CA ALA A 225 -15.12 -5.71 -16.09
C ALA A 225 -14.90 -6.78 -15.00
N GLY A 226 -15.85 -6.95 -14.08
CA GLY A 226 -15.83 -7.95 -13.00
C GLY A 226 -15.68 -7.39 -11.60
N ALA A 227 -15.64 -6.06 -11.44
CA ALA A 227 -15.60 -5.45 -10.12
C ALA A 227 -16.95 -5.60 -9.40
N GLN A 228 -16.91 -5.70 -8.08
CA GLN A 228 -18.09 -5.77 -7.22
C GLN A 228 -18.32 -4.39 -6.59
N LEU A 229 -19.50 -3.80 -6.81
CA LEU A 229 -19.88 -2.56 -6.14
C LEU A 229 -20.02 -2.79 -4.63
N ALA A 230 -19.39 -1.91 -3.85
CA ALA A 230 -19.44 -1.96 -2.40
C ALA A 230 -19.61 -0.56 -1.78
N GLY A 231 -20.49 -0.48 -0.77
CA GLY A 231 -20.64 0.71 0.06
C GLY A 231 -19.79 0.66 1.34
N LEU A 232 -19.32 1.81 1.80
CA LEU A 232 -18.54 1.98 3.05
C LEU A 232 -19.39 2.58 4.19
N GLY A 233 -20.68 2.23 4.21
CA GLY A 233 -21.65 2.71 5.18
C GLY A 233 -22.56 3.82 4.62
N LYS A 234 -23.34 4.44 5.50
CA LYS A 234 -24.39 5.43 5.12
C LYS A 234 -23.88 6.87 5.00
N ARG A 235 -22.61 7.12 5.33
CA ARG A 235 -22.03 8.46 5.37
C ARG A 235 -21.05 8.58 4.21
N ILE A 236 -21.15 9.67 3.48
CA ILE A 236 -20.18 10.04 2.46
C ILE A 236 -18.82 10.25 3.14
N LEU A 237 -17.87 9.37 2.83
CA LEU A 237 -16.48 9.52 3.26
C LEU A 237 -15.73 10.40 2.28
N ARG A 238 -14.75 11.16 2.78
CA ARG A 238 -13.80 11.83 1.88
C ARG A 238 -12.96 10.80 1.14
N THR A 239 -12.50 11.14 -0.06
CA THR A 239 -11.71 10.26 -0.93
C THR A 239 -10.54 9.61 -0.18
N GLU A 240 -9.76 10.40 0.55
CA GLU A 240 -8.63 9.92 1.34
C GLU A 240 -9.04 9.03 2.52
N THR A 241 -10.25 9.22 3.06
CA THR A 241 -10.79 8.40 4.15
C THR A 241 -11.35 7.08 3.62
N ALA A 242 -12.00 7.10 2.46
CA ALA A 242 -12.64 5.93 1.86
C ALA A 242 -11.63 4.80 1.58
N GLY A 243 -10.46 5.13 1.03
CA GLY A 243 -9.40 4.13 0.80
C GLY A 243 -8.88 3.50 2.08
N LEU A 244 -8.64 4.31 3.12
CA LEU A 244 -8.13 3.83 4.41
C LEU A 244 -9.15 2.97 5.16
N VAL A 245 -10.42 3.38 5.15
CA VAL A 245 -11.52 2.63 5.76
C VAL A 245 -11.77 1.33 5.00
N GLY A 246 -11.80 1.36 3.67
CA GLY A 246 -11.97 0.15 2.86
C GLY A 246 -10.85 -0.86 3.09
N LEU A 247 -9.59 -0.40 3.12
CA LEU A 247 -8.44 -1.25 3.46
C LEU A 247 -8.59 -1.85 4.86
N THR A 248 -8.92 -1.03 5.85
CA THR A 248 -9.12 -1.48 7.24
C THR A 248 -10.22 -2.54 7.33
N CYS A 249 -11.35 -2.34 6.64
CA CYS A 249 -12.43 -3.32 6.58
C CYS A 249 -11.96 -4.64 5.95
N LEU A 250 -11.16 -4.60 4.88
CA LEU A 250 -10.65 -5.82 4.24
C LEU A 250 -9.71 -6.60 5.15
N LEU A 251 -8.80 -5.92 5.86
CA LEU A 251 -7.88 -6.55 6.81
C LEU A 251 -8.60 -7.04 8.07
N TYR A 252 -9.69 -6.38 8.46
CA TYR A 252 -10.57 -6.88 9.51
C TYR A 252 -11.29 -8.16 9.07
N GLU A 253 -11.88 -8.15 7.88
CA GLU A 253 -12.55 -9.32 7.32
C GLU A 253 -11.59 -10.48 7.07
N SER A 254 -10.31 -10.23 6.76
CA SER A 254 -9.29 -11.29 6.63
C SER A 254 -8.91 -11.94 7.98
N GLY A 255 -9.38 -11.38 9.10
CA GLY A 255 -9.10 -11.85 10.46
C GLY A 255 -7.74 -11.40 10.99
N GLU A 256 -7.05 -10.48 10.33
CA GLU A 256 -5.67 -10.09 10.64
C GLU A 256 -5.60 -8.90 11.61
N MET A 257 -6.67 -8.13 11.73
CA MET A 257 -6.78 -7.03 12.70
C MET A 257 -7.22 -7.49 14.11
N GLY A 258 -7.31 -8.81 14.34
CA GLY A 258 -7.86 -9.42 15.56
C GLY A 258 -6.88 -9.61 16.73
N GLY A 259 -5.59 -9.28 16.55
CA GLY A 259 -4.56 -9.37 17.59
C GLY A 259 -3.51 -10.45 17.31
N ALA A 260 -2.25 -10.12 17.63
CA ALA A 260 -1.10 -11.02 17.64
C ALA A 260 -1.02 -11.81 18.96
#